data_AF-A0A0F6W823-F1
#
_entry.id   AF-A0A0F6W823-F1
#
_cell.length_a   1.000
_cell.length_b   1.000
_cell.length_c   1.000
_cell.angle_alpha   90.00
_cell.angle_beta   90.00
_cell.angle_gamma   90.00
#
_symmetry.space_group_name_H-M   'P 1'
#
loop_
_entity.id
_entity.type
_entity.pdbx_description
1 polymer ?
#
loop_
_entity_poly.entity_id
_entity_poly.type
_entity_poly.pdbx_seq_one_letter_code
_entity_poly.pdbx_strand_id
1 'polypeptide(L)'
;MATIEGVGSFERREVERDRTELDRIEDAELARHPARARLVRGARMVGVALIAAMAGYVAGRIHGAIAVGAVESQLERAQAEHARALGVAEQHAGDASARAARAEQHVQLLEAAQRIGIARRALDARNFGIAEEALRDAERRLRPLEQRVEGLSPIVASIAGTRVVVAEDLATQRAELDALADRLDALLGSIEERAG
;
A
#
# COMPACT_ATOMS: atom_id res chain seq x y z
N MET A 1 2.80 -60.32 30.99
CA MET A 1 1.41 -60.57 30.56
C MET A 1 0.61 -61.01 31.78
N ALA A 2 -0.29 -60.17 32.29
CA ALA A 2 -1.48 -60.51 33.09
C ALA A 2 -2.25 -59.21 33.36
N THR A 3 -3.38 -59.06 32.69
CA THR A 3 -4.28 -57.90 32.66
C THR A 3 -5.06 -57.80 33.97
N ILE A 4 -5.02 -56.63 34.64
CA ILE A 4 -5.93 -56.29 35.75
C ILE A 4 -7.21 -55.75 35.13
N GLU A 5 -8.03 -56.63 34.55
CA GLU A 5 -9.41 -56.38 34.15
C GLU A 5 -10.29 -57.30 35.01
N GLY A 6 -10.95 -56.79 36.04
CA GLY A 6 -11.83 -57.67 36.83
C GLY A 6 -12.56 -57.07 38.02
N VAL A 7 -12.16 -55.90 38.53
CA VAL A 7 -12.83 -55.32 39.73
C VAL A 7 -13.97 -54.36 39.37
N GLY A 8 -13.96 -53.77 38.17
CA GLY A 8 -14.99 -52.79 37.75
C GLY A 8 -16.32 -53.38 37.24
N SER A 9 -16.42 -54.70 37.00
CA SER A 9 -17.63 -55.30 36.41
C SER A 9 -18.64 -55.80 37.43
N PHE A 10 -18.26 -56.00 38.70
CA PHE A 10 -19.17 -56.41 39.76
C PHE A 10 -19.90 -55.21 40.37
N GLU A 11 -19.18 -54.15 40.74
CA GLU A 11 -19.80 -52.91 41.27
C GLU A 11 -20.71 -52.23 40.24
N ARG A 12 -20.38 -52.26 38.93
CA ARG A 12 -21.30 -51.75 37.90
C ARG A 12 -22.58 -52.56 37.79
N ARG A 13 -22.52 -53.89 37.94
CA ARG A 13 -23.71 -54.75 37.86
C ARG A 13 -24.61 -54.61 39.07
N GLU A 14 -24.05 -54.39 40.26
CA GLU A 14 -24.82 -54.14 41.48
C GLU A 14 -25.50 -52.77 41.45
N VAL A 15 -24.78 -51.72 41.03
CA VAL A 15 -25.35 -50.37 40.86
C VAL A 15 -26.41 -50.32 39.75
N GLU A 16 -26.27 -51.11 38.67
CA GLU A 16 -27.32 -51.25 37.65
C GLU A 16 -28.55 -51.98 38.20
N ARG A 17 -28.37 -53.02 39.02
CA ARG A 17 -29.46 -53.79 39.61
C ARG A 17 -30.29 -52.93 40.56
N ASP A 18 -29.62 -52.18 41.44
CA ASP A 18 -30.28 -51.29 42.40
C ASP A 18 -31.01 -50.13 41.71
N ARG A 19 -30.47 -49.60 40.60
CA ARG A 19 -31.18 -48.62 39.76
C ARG A 19 -32.47 -49.19 39.16
N THR A 20 -32.42 -50.40 38.61
CA THR A 20 -33.61 -51.04 38.05
C THR A 20 -34.66 -51.41 39.10
N GLU A 21 -34.27 -51.67 40.35
CA GLU A 21 -35.23 -51.88 41.44
C GLU A 21 -35.87 -50.57 41.91
N LEU A 22 -35.08 -49.49 42.02
CA LEU A 22 -35.60 -48.15 42.31
C LEU A 22 -36.58 -47.66 41.24
N ASP A 23 -36.26 -47.84 39.96
CA ASP A 23 -37.16 -47.45 38.85
C ASP A 23 -38.46 -48.26 38.89
N ARG A 24 -38.41 -49.57 39.22
CA ARG A 24 -39.61 -50.41 39.34
C ARG A 24 -40.48 -50.05 40.55
N ILE A 25 -39.88 -49.66 41.67
CA ILE A 25 -40.62 -49.22 42.86
C ILE A 25 -41.28 -47.86 42.59
N GLU A 26 -40.57 -46.94 41.93
CA GLU A 26 -41.09 -45.62 41.56
C GLU A 26 -42.27 -45.76 40.58
N ASP A 27 -42.15 -46.61 39.56
CA ASP A 27 -43.24 -46.88 38.59
C ASP A 27 -44.46 -47.56 39.23
N ALA A 28 -44.23 -48.44 40.22
CA ALA A 28 -45.31 -49.10 40.96
C ALA A 28 -46.06 -48.15 41.91
N GLU A 29 -45.39 -47.17 42.50
CA GLU A 29 -46.03 -46.10 43.29
C GLU A 29 -46.79 -45.09 42.41
N LEU A 30 -46.21 -44.73 41.26
CA LEU A 30 -46.83 -43.83 40.29
C LEU A 30 -48.14 -44.41 39.70
N ALA A 31 -48.24 -45.74 39.59
CA ALA A 31 -49.45 -46.44 39.14
C ALA A 31 -50.62 -46.34 40.13
N ARG A 32 -50.36 -46.18 41.44
CA ARG A 32 -51.40 -46.03 42.48
C ARG A 32 -51.96 -44.61 42.61
N HIS A 33 -51.23 -43.62 42.10
CA HIS A 33 -51.60 -42.20 42.16
C HIS A 33 -51.50 -41.53 40.78
N PRO A 34 -52.48 -41.75 39.88
CA PRO A 34 -52.44 -41.25 38.50
C PRO A 34 -52.34 -39.71 38.41
N ALA A 35 -52.81 -38.99 39.43
CA ALA A 35 -52.64 -37.53 39.54
C ALA A 35 -51.18 -37.13 39.79
N ARG A 36 -50.43 -37.88 40.63
CA ARG A 36 -48.99 -37.64 40.87
C ARG A 36 -48.15 -38.05 39.67
N ALA A 37 -48.53 -39.11 38.96
CA ALA A 37 -47.84 -39.53 37.74
C ALA A 37 -47.92 -38.50 36.60
N ARG A 38 -49.05 -37.79 36.48
CA ARG A 38 -49.17 -36.67 35.53
C ARG A 38 -48.28 -35.48 35.92
N LEU A 39 -48.20 -35.16 37.22
CA LEU A 39 -47.34 -34.08 37.72
C LEU A 39 -45.85 -34.40 37.56
N VAL A 40 -45.42 -35.63 37.87
CA VAL A 40 -44.02 -36.06 37.73
C VAL A 40 -43.62 -36.12 36.24
N ARG A 41 -44.48 -36.64 35.35
CA ARG A 41 -44.21 -36.59 33.89
C ARG A 41 -44.19 -35.16 33.36
N GLY A 42 -45.10 -34.30 33.83
CA GLY A 42 -45.10 -32.88 33.49
C GLY A 42 -43.81 -32.18 33.94
N ALA A 43 -43.38 -32.41 35.17
CA ALA A 43 -42.14 -31.87 35.72
C ALA A 43 -40.89 -32.38 34.98
N ARG A 44 -40.84 -33.68 34.64
CA ARG A 44 -39.76 -34.26 33.83
C ARG A 44 -39.71 -33.66 32.42
N MET A 45 -40.86 -33.49 31.75
CA MET A 45 -40.90 -32.85 30.42
C MET A 45 -40.51 -31.37 30.46
N VAL A 46 -40.95 -30.62 31.47
CA VAL A 46 -40.53 -29.21 31.68
C VAL A 46 -39.03 -29.11 31.94
N GLY A 47 -38.47 -30.02 32.74
CA GLY A 47 -37.02 -30.09 32.99
C GLY A 47 -36.21 -30.36 31.72
N VAL A 48 -36.64 -31.33 30.90
CA VAL A 48 -35.98 -31.64 29.62
C VAL A 48 -36.09 -30.47 28.63
N ALA A 49 -37.25 -29.81 28.55
CA ALA A 49 -37.45 -28.65 27.69
C ALA A 49 -36.55 -27.45 28.10
N LEU A 50 -36.38 -27.22 29.39
CA LEU A 50 -35.48 -26.19 29.93
C LEU A 50 -34.01 -26.46 29.60
N ILE A 51 -33.57 -27.72 29.75
CA ILE A 51 -32.20 -28.13 29.40
C ILE A 51 -31.97 -27.98 27.89
N ALA A 52 -32.93 -28.38 27.06
CA ALA A 52 -32.84 -28.21 25.59
C ALA A 52 -32.79 -26.74 25.18
N ALA A 53 -33.61 -25.87 25.80
CA ALA A 53 -33.61 -24.43 25.55
C ALA A 53 -32.28 -23.78 25.97
N MET A 54 -31.73 -24.17 27.13
CA MET A 54 -30.40 -23.71 27.57
C MET A 54 -29.29 -24.18 26.64
N ALA A 55 -29.32 -25.45 26.20
CA ALA A 55 -28.34 -25.98 25.26
C ALA A 55 -28.39 -25.24 23.91
N GLY A 56 -29.59 -24.94 23.41
CA GLY A 56 -29.78 -24.12 22.20
C GLY A 56 -29.25 -22.68 22.37
N TYR A 57 -29.49 -22.05 23.51
CA TYR A 57 -28.98 -20.70 23.81
C TYR A 57 -27.45 -20.69 23.89
N VAL A 58 -26.84 -21.65 24.60
CA VAL A 58 -25.38 -21.76 24.71
C VAL A 58 -24.74 -22.07 23.35
N ALA A 59 -25.31 -23.00 22.59
CA ALA A 59 -24.84 -23.34 21.24
C ALA A 59 -24.93 -22.13 20.29
N GLY A 60 -26.02 -21.36 20.34
CA GLY A 60 -26.18 -20.13 19.56
C GLY A 60 -25.18 -19.04 19.95
N ARG A 61 -24.87 -18.89 21.25
CA ARG A 61 -23.87 -17.93 21.71
C ARG A 61 -22.45 -18.30 21.29
N ILE A 62 -22.10 -19.58 21.31
CA ILE A 62 -20.81 -20.08 20.83
C ILE A 62 -20.68 -19.87 19.32
N HIS A 63 -21.72 -20.19 18.54
CA HIS A 63 -21.70 -19.93 17.09
C HIS A 63 -21.59 -18.43 16.77
N GLY A 64 -22.29 -17.57 17.51
CA GLY A 64 -22.17 -16.11 17.38
C GLY A 64 -20.77 -15.60 17.71
N ALA A 65 -20.15 -16.09 18.80
CA ALA A 65 -18.80 -15.70 19.17
C ALA A 65 -17.75 -16.14 18.14
N ILE A 66 -17.88 -17.35 17.56
CA ILE A 66 -17.01 -17.84 16.49
C ILE A 66 -17.19 -17.00 15.21
N ALA A 67 -18.43 -16.66 14.85
CA ALA A 67 -18.72 -15.82 13.68
C ALA A 67 -18.17 -14.40 13.85
N VAL A 68 -18.31 -13.79 15.04
CA VAL A 68 -17.74 -12.47 15.34
C VAL A 68 -16.22 -12.50 15.29
N GLY A 69 -15.57 -13.49 15.91
CA GLY A 69 -14.10 -13.63 15.85
C GLY A 69 -13.57 -13.88 14.43
N ALA A 70 -14.33 -14.61 13.59
CA ALA A 70 -13.97 -14.79 12.19
C ALA A 70 -14.05 -13.47 11.41
N VAL A 71 -15.11 -12.67 11.62
CA VAL A 71 -15.28 -11.35 10.99
C VAL A 71 -14.22 -10.37 11.47
N GLU A 72 -13.89 -10.34 12.76
CA GLU A 72 -12.81 -9.51 13.32
C GLU A 72 -11.45 -9.87 12.69
N SER A 73 -11.13 -11.16 12.59
CA SER A 73 -9.88 -11.61 11.96
C SER A 73 -9.82 -11.29 10.45
N GLN A 74 -10.97 -11.33 9.76
CA GLN A 74 -11.05 -10.92 8.36
C GLN A 74 -10.91 -9.40 8.21
N LEU A 75 -11.49 -8.63 9.12
CA LEU A 75 -11.38 -7.18 9.14
C LEU A 75 -9.94 -6.75 9.41
N GLU A 76 -9.26 -7.36 10.38
CA GLU A 76 -7.84 -7.10 10.66
C GLU A 76 -6.96 -7.43 9.45
N ARG A 77 -7.20 -8.57 8.79
CA ARG A 77 -6.47 -8.92 7.56
C ARG A 77 -6.74 -7.94 6.43
N ALA A 78 -7.99 -7.59 6.19
CA ALA A 78 -8.37 -6.61 5.16
C ALA A 78 -7.78 -5.22 5.45
N GLN A 79 -7.76 -4.78 6.72
CA GLN A 79 -7.13 -3.53 7.13
C GLN A 79 -5.62 -3.58 6.95
N ALA A 80 -4.97 -4.69 7.30
CA ALA A 80 -3.53 -4.86 7.09
C ALA A 80 -3.16 -4.91 5.61
N GLU A 81 -3.96 -5.58 4.77
CA GLU A 81 -3.81 -5.58 3.32
C GLU A 81 -4.04 -4.20 2.72
N HIS A 82 -5.04 -3.46 3.18
CA HIS A 82 -5.29 -2.09 2.75
C HIS A 82 -4.14 -1.15 3.13
N ALA A 83 -3.64 -1.23 4.36
CA ALA A 83 -2.49 -0.44 4.80
C ALA A 83 -1.23 -0.76 3.97
N ARG A 84 -1.01 -2.04 3.64
CA ARG A 84 0.09 -2.44 2.74
C ARG A 84 -0.10 -1.90 1.32
N ALA A 85 -1.30 -1.99 0.77
CA ALA A 85 -1.61 -1.49 -0.56
C ALA A 85 -1.43 0.03 -0.64
N LEU A 86 -1.85 0.77 0.39
CA LEU A 86 -1.62 2.21 0.50
C LEU A 86 -0.12 2.55 0.54
N GLY A 87 0.66 1.86 1.38
CA GLY A 87 2.11 2.08 1.45
C GLY A 87 2.82 1.84 0.12
N VAL A 88 2.44 0.79 -0.61
CA VAL A 88 2.99 0.51 -1.96
C VAL A 88 2.56 1.59 -2.96
N ALA A 89 1.30 2.03 -2.93
CA ALA A 89 0.80 3.08 -3.80
C ALA A 89 1.50 4.43 -3.55
N GLU A 90 1.72 4.80 -2.29
CA GLU A 90 2.46 6.01 -1.91
C GLU A 90 3.92 5.96 -2.38
N GLN A 91 4.58 4.81 -2.22
CA GLN A 91 5.94 4.61 -2.73
C GLN A 91 6.00 4.77 -4.25
N HIS A 92 5.08 4.12 -4.99
CA HIS A 92 5.02 4.26 -6.44
C HIS A 92 4.70 5.68 -6.90
N ALA A 93 3.83 6.40 -6.18
CA ALA A 93 3.54 7.80 -6.46
C ALA A 93 4.78 8.67 -6.26
N GLY A 94 5.55 8.44 -5.19
CA GLY A 94 6.83 9.09 -4.93
C GLY A 94 7.84 8.85 -6.05
N ASP A 95 8.02 7.59 -6.46
CA ASP A 95 8.94 7.20 -7.54
C ASP A 95 8.52 7.77 -8.90
N ALA A 96 7.22 7.81 -9.19
CA ALA A 96 6.69 8.42 -10.40
C ALA A 96 6.90 9.93 -10.43
N SER A 97 6.66 10.61 -9.30
CA SER A 97 6.89 12.05 -9.16
C SER A 97 8.38 12.40 -9.33
N ALA A 98 9.28 11.62 -8.71
CA ALA A 98 10.72 11.80 -8.87
C ALA A 98 11.18 11.62 -10.32
N ARG A 99 10.65 10.62 -11.04
CA ARG A 99 10.93 10.41 -12.46
C ARG A 99 10.39 11.55 -13.33
N ALA A 100 9.18 12.03 -13.06
CA ALA A 100 8.59 13.16 -13.77
C ALA A 100 9.45 14.43 -13.60
N ALA A 101 9.88 14.74 -12.37
CA ALA A 101 10.74 15.88 -12.10
C ALA A 101 12.08 15.82 -12.87
N ARG A 102 12.70 14.63 -12.98
CA ARG A 102 13.92 14.44 -13.78
C ARG A 102 13.66 14.63 -15.27
N ALA A 103 12.55 14.10 -15.78
CA ALA A 103 12.17 14.25 -17.19
C ALA A 103 11.91 15.73 -17.53
N GLU A 104 11.22 16.47 -16.67
CA GLU A 104 11.00 17.92 -16.83
C GLU A 104 12.31 18.71 -16.85
N GLN A 105 13.26 18.38 -15.97
CA GLN A 105 14.60 18.99 -15.97
C GLN A 105 15.31 18.74 -17.30
N HIS A 106 15.28 17.50 -17.79
CA HIS A 106 15.90 17.12 -19.05
C HIS A 106 15.28 17.88 -20.24
N VAL A 107 13.95 17.99 -20.29
CA VAL A 107 13.25 18.78 -21.31
C VAL A 107 13.70 20.25 -21.28
N GLN A 108 13.78 20.86 -20.10
CA GLN A 108 14.22 22.26 -19.98
C GLN A 108 15.66 22.47 -20.47
N LEU A 109 16.56 21.52 -20.23
CA LEU A 109 17.94 21.56 -20.74
C LEU A 109 17.96 21.45 -22.28
N LEU A 110 17.20 20.53 -22.86
CA LEU A 110 17.09 20.37 -24.32
C LEU A 110 16.49 21.62 -24.99
N GLU A 111 15.45 22.21 -24.39
CA GLU A 111 14.87 23.45 -24.90
C GLU A 111 15.86 24.62 -24.84
N ALA A 112 16.68 24.70 -23.78
CA ALA A 112 17.73 25.71 -23.70
C ALA A 112 18.81 25.50 -24.78
N ALA A 113 19.23 24.26 -25.02
CA ALA A 113 20.17 23.91 -26.09
C ALA A 113 19.60 24.30 -27.47
N GLN A 114 18.32 24.01 -27.71
CA GLN A 114 17.62 24.43 -28.92
C GLN A 114 17.63 25.96 -29.09
N ARG A 115 17.42 26.72 -28.00
CA ARG A 115 17.43 28.19 -28.02
C ARG A 115 18.82 28.75 -28.34
N ILE A 116 19.89 28.17 -27.81
CA ILE A 116 21.27 28.51 -28.19
C ILE A 116 21.50 28.24 -29.70
N GLY A 117 21.00 27.12 -30.21
CA GLY A 117 21.05 26.82 -31.65
C GLY A 117 20.27 27.80 -32.53
N ILE A 118 19.13 28.32 -32.03
CA ILE A 118 18.38 29.41 -32.68
C ILE A 118 19.21 30.70 -32.66
N ALA A 119 19.83 31.03 -31.52
CA ALA A 119 20.67 32.21 -31.39
C ALA A 119 21.83 32.20 -32.40
N ARG A 120 22.50 31.05 -32.57
CA ARG A 120 23.57 30.86 -33.55
C ARG A 120 23.09 31.11 -34.98
N ARG A 121 21.97 30.50 -35.39
CA ARG A 121 21.40 30.71 -36.74
C ARG A 121 20.95 32.15 -36.96
N ALA A 122 20.39 32.80 -35.93
CA ALA A 122 19.99 34.19 -36.00
C ALA A 122 21.21 35.13 -36.11
N LEU A 123 22.30 34.84 -35.39
CA LEU A 123 23.56 35.56 -35.51
C LEU A 123 24.13 35.45 -36.93
N ASP A 124 24.18 34.24 -37.49
CA ASP A 124 24.62 34.01 -38.87
C ASP A 124 23.77 34.77 -39.91
N ALA A 125 22.46 34.87 -39.66
CA ALA A 125 21.53 35.64 -40.48
C ALA A 125 21.55 37.16 -40.19
N ARG A 126 22.44 37.63 -39.29
CA ARG A 126 22.53 39.03 -38.84
C ARG A 126 21.24 39.57 -38.20
N ASN A 127 20.45 38.67 -37.61
CA ASN A 127 19.23 38.98 -36.86
C ASN A 127 19.54 39.06 -35.35
N PHE A 128 20.31 40.08 -34.97
CA PHE A 128 20.84 40.25 -33.61
C PHE A 128 19.76 40.30 -32.52
N GLY A 129 18.61 40.91 -32.81
CA GLY A 129 17.48 40.96 -31.87
C GLY A 129 16.92 39.57 -31.54
N ILE A 130 16.79 38.69 -32.55
CA ILE A 130 16.33 37.30 -32.36
C ILE A 130 17.39 36.49 -31.62
N ALA A 131 18.67 36.71 -31.93
CA ALA A 131 19.77 36.02 -31.27
C ALA A 131 19.82 36.35 -29.77
N GLU A 132 19.74 37.63 -29.42
CA GLU A 132 19.68 38.11 -28.02
C GLU A 132 18.44 37.59 -27.29
N GLU A 133 17.26 37.63 -27.93
CA GLU A 133 16.03 37.10 -27.33
C GLU A 133 16.13 35.60 -27.05
N ALA A 134 16.70 34.84 -27.98
CA ALA A 134 16.90 33.40 -27.82
C ALA A 134 17.90 33.07 -26.69
N LEU A 135 18.95 33.86 -26.49
CA LEU A 135 19.87 33.68 -25.36
C LEU A 135 19.19 34.00 -24.02
N ARG A 136 18.41 35.07 -23.95
CA ARG A 136 17.62 35.40 -22.74
C ARG A 136 16.58 34.33 -22.42
N ASP A 137 15.96 33.76 -23.45
CA ASP A 137 15.06 32.61 -23.31
C ASP A 137 15.78 31.39 -22.72
N ALA A 138 16.98 31.07 -23.23
CA ALA A 138 17.80 29.98 -22.73
C ALA A 138 18.17 30.22 -21.25
N GLU A 139 18.66 31.41 -20.93
CA GLU A 139 19.01 31.82 -19.56
C GLU A 139 17.82 31.67 -18.60
N ARG A 140 16.63 32.17 -18.99
CA ARG A 140 15.41 32.07 -18.16
C ARG A 140 15.03 30.63 -17.85
N ARG A 141 15.22 29.71 -18.80
CA ARG A 141 14.91 28.28 -18.62
C ARG A 141 15.93 27.58 -17.74
N LEU A 142 17.20 27.95 -17.84
CA LEU A 142 18.28 27.31 -17.09
C LEU A 142 18.41 27.83 -15.65
N ARG A 143 18.05 29.10 -15.39
CA ARG A 143 18.20 29.72 -14.05
C ARG A 143 17.54 28.92 -12.91
N PRO A 144 16.29 28.42 -13.02
CA PRO A 144 15.67 27.61 -11.97
C PRO A 144 16.40 26.27 -11.70
N LEU A 145 17.24 25.82 -12.63
CA LEU A 145 17.95 24.55 -12.57
C LEU A 145 19.35 24.68 -11.97
N GLU A 146 19.90 25.88 -11.82
CA GLU A 146 21.28 26.10 -11.33
C GLU A 146 21.56 25.43 -9.98
N GLN A 147 20.56 25.39 -9.10
CA GLN A 147 20.66 24.78 -7.77
C GLN A 147 20.50 23.25 -7.79
N ARG A 148 19.98 22.70 -8.90
CA ARG A 148 19.60 21.29 -9.03
C ARG A 148 20.59 20.50 -9.90
N VAL A 149 21.24 21.18 -10.84
CA VAL A 149 22.16 20.58 -11.81
C VAL A 149 23.56 21.11 -11.55
N GLU A 150 24.43 20.22 -11.06
CA GLU A 150 25.84 20.52 -10.83
C GLU A 150 26.52 20.93 -12.15
N GLY A 151 27.33 21.99 -12.11
CA GLY A 151 28.04 22.49 -13.28
C GLY A 151 27.22 23.39 -14.22
N LEU A 152 25.92 23.60 -13.97
CA LEU A 152 25.08 24.45 -14.81
C LEU A 152 25.30 25.96 -14.59
N SER A 153 25.56 26.37 -13.34
CA SER A 153 25.77 27.79 -13.00
C SER A 153 26.81 28.53 -13.87
N PRO A 154 28.01 27.98 -14.16
CA PRO A 154 28.96 28.67 -15.05
C PRO A 154 28.44 28.82 -16.48
N ILE A 155 27.58 27.91 -16.97
CA ILE A 155 26.95 28.02 -18.30
C ILE A 155 25.94 29.16 -18.30
N VAL A 156 25.08 29.24 -17.28
CA VAL A 156 24.09 30.32 -17.15
C VAL A 156 24.77 31.68 -17.01
N ALA A 157 25.82 31.78 -16.19
CA ALA A 157 26.62 33.00 -16.06
C ALA A 157 27.26 33.41 -17.39
N SER A 158 27.74 32.43 -18.17
CA SER A 158 28.31 32.68 -19.50
C SER A 158 27.23 33.19 -20.47
N ILE A 159 26.04 32.58 -20.51
CA ILE A 159 24.92 33.03 -21.35
C ILE A 159 24.49 34.46 -20.98
N ALA A 160 24.37 34.76 -19.69
CA ALA A 160 23.99 36.09 -19.20
C ALA A 160 25.05 37.16 -19.54
N GLY A 161 26.32 36.76 -19.65
CA GLY A 161 27.43 37.62 -20.05
C GLY A 161 27.60 37.79 -21.56
N THR A 162 27.11 36.83 -22.36
CA THR A 162 27.18 36.89 -23.83
C THR A 162 26.21 37.95 -24.35
N ARG A 163 26.77 39.02 -24.91
CA ARG A 163 25.99 40.11 -25.49
C ARG A 163 26.06 40.04 -27.01
N VAL A 164 24.91 39.88 -27.66
CA VAL A 164 24.87 39.88 -29.12
C VAL A 164 24.80 41.32 -29.62
N VAL A 165 25.88 41.78 -30.22
CA VAL A 165 26.01 43.14 -30.74
C VAL A 165 26.37 43.12 -32.21
N VAL A 166 25.98 44.18 -32.92
CA VAL A 166 26.45 44.47 -34.28
C VAL A 166 27.94 44.84 -34.17
N ALA A 167 28.82 43.84 -34.08
CA ALA A 167 30.26 44.03 -34.04
C ALA A 167 30.91 43.58 -35.35
N GLU A 168 32.11 44.08 -35.59
CA GLU A 168 32.97 43.63 -36.69
C GLU A 168 33.42 42.17 -36.49
N ASP A 169 33.47 41.70 -35.24
CA ASP A 169 33.90 40.34 -34.89
C ASP A 169 32.73 39.39 -34.57
N LEU A 170 32.01 39.01 -35.63
CA LEU A 170 30.99 37.95 -35.57
C LEU A 170 31.59 36.57 -35.34
N ALA A 171 32.86 36.36 -35.72
CA ALA A 171 33.53 35.07 -35.59
C ALA A 171 33.75 34.71 -34.12
N THR A 172 34.19 35.67 -33.30
CA THR A 172 34.35 35.48 -31.85
C THR A 172 33.01 35.22 -31.17
N GLN A 173 31.96 36.00 -31.47
CA GLN A 173 30.62 35.76 -30.91
C GLN A 173 30.09 34.37 -31.28
N ARG A 174 30.32 33.92 -32.51
CA ARG A 174 29.94 32.58 -32.94
C ARG A 174 30.71 31.50 -32.18
N ALA A 175 32.02 31.67 -32.02
CA ALA A 175 32.85 30.73 -31.26
C ALA A 175 32.42 30.64 -29.78
N GLU A 176 32.01 31.75 -29.17
CA GLU A 176 31.44 31.76 -27.81
C GLU A 176 30.13 30.97 -27.72
N LEU A 177 29.23 31.15 -28.69
CA LEU A 177 27.96 30.39 -28.77
C LEU A 177 28.19 28.89 -29.02
N ASP A 178 29.16 28.54 -29.87
CA ASP A 178 29.53 27.15 -30.10
C ASP A 178 30.10 26.52 -28.81
N ALA A 179 31.00 27.21 -28.12
CA ALA A 179 31.53 26.74 -26.84
C ALA A 179 30.46 26.64 -25.73
N LEU A 180 29.42 27.47 -25.76
CA LEU A 180 28.25 27.36 -24.88
C LEU A 180 27.42 26.11 -25.20
N ALA A 181 27.15 25.86 -26.48
CA ALA A 181 26.41 24.67 -26.93
C ALA A 181 27.17 23.40 -26.54
N ASP A 182 28.47 23.31 -26.83
CA ASP A 182 29.29 22.14 -26.52
C ASP A 182 29.32 21.83 -25.01
N ARG A 183 29.39 22.86 -24.16
CA ARG A 183 29.34 22.68 -22.69
C ARG A 183 27.99 22.18 -22.22
N LEU A 184 26.90 22.66 -22.81
CA LEU A 184 25.55 22.21 -22.45
C LEU A 184 25.29 20.79 -22.95
N ASP A 185 25.77 20.43 -24.14
CA ASP A 185 25.68 19.07 -24.69
C ASP A 185 26.52 18.09 -23.86
N ALA A 186 27.72 18.46 -23.45
CA ALA A 186 28.53 17.67 -22.53
C ALA A 186 27.82 17.45 -21.18
N LEU A 187 27.16 18.49 -20.65
CA LEU A 187 26.37 18.38 -19.42
C LEU A 187 25.19 17.43 -19.61
N LEU A 188 24.44 17.56 -20.71
CA LEU A 188 23.34 16.66 -21.06
C LEU A 188 23.79 15.21 -21.13
N GLY A 189 24.88 14.91 -21.84
CA GLY A 189 25.45 13.56 -21.92
C GLY A 189 25.84 13.01 -20.54
N SER A 190 26.46 13.84 -19.68
CA SER A 190 26.82 13.43 -18.32
C SER A 190 25.63 13.12 -17.42
N ILE A 191 24.46 13.74 -17.66
CA ILE A 191 23.23 13.48 -16.92
C ILE A 191 22.61 12.16 -17.39
N GLU A 192 22.63 11.90 -18.70
CA GLU A 192 22.14 10.65 -19.29
C GLU A 192 22.94 9.44 -18.80
N GLU A 193 24.27 9.56 -18.74
CA GLU A 193 25.16 8.50 -18.22
C GLU A 193 24.91 8.18 -16.75
N ARG A 194 24.46 9.15 -15.94
CA ARG A 194 24.10 8.93 -14.53
C ARG A 194 22.69 8.37 -14.35
N ALA A 195 21.85 8.46 -15.38
CA ALA A 195 20.45 8.06 -15.34
C ALA A 195 20.22 6.63 -15.86
N GLY A 196 21.13 6.11 -16.69
CA GLY A 196 21.14 4.72 -17.20
C GLY A 196 21.81 3.75 -16.23
#